data_AF-A0A164ZFD3-F1
#
_entry.id   AF-A0A164ZFD3-F1
#
_cell.length_a   1.000
_cell.length_b   1.000
_cell.length_c   1.000
_cell.angle_alpha   90.00
_cell.angle_beta   90.00
_cell.angle_gamma   90.00
#
_symmetry.space_group_name_H-M   'P 1'
#
loop_
_entity.id
_entity.type
_entity.pdbx_description
1 polymer ?
#
loop_
_entity_poly.entity_id
_entity_poly.type
_entity_poly.pdbx_seq_one_letter_code
_entity_poly.pdbx_strand_id
1 'polypeptide(L)'
;MAQRKLQQEIDKCFKKVAEGSQAFDGIYEKIQQTSNPSQKEKLEDALKREIKKLQRQRDQIKAWAASNDIKDKKPLIEQRKLIESVCESLDNPSRFHIS
;
A
#
# COMPACT_ATOMS: atom_id res chain seq x y z
N MET A 1 3.44 -22.86 17.60
CA MET A 1 3.85 -21.46 17.86
C MET A 1 4.09 -20.63 16.59
N ALA A 2 4.63 -21.21 15.51
CA ALA A 2 4.89 -20.49 14.25
C ALA A 2 3.62 -19.88 13.60
N GLN A 3 2.51 -20.62 13.56
CA GLN A 3 1.24 -20.14 12.97
C GLN A 3 0.67 -18.90 13.67
N ARG A 4 0.81 -18.81 15.01
CA ARG A 4 0.33 -17.67 15.79
C ARG A 4 1.19 -16.42 15.57
N LYS A 5 2.50 -16.62 15.34
CA LYS A 5 3.44 -15.55 14.98
C LYS A 5 3.14 -15.01 13.57
N LEU A 6 2.87 -15.91 12.61
CA LEU A 6 2.49 -15.54 11.25
C LEU A 6 1.20 -14.71 11.23
N GLN A 7 0.19 -15.13 12.00
CA GLN A 7 -1.07 -14.39 12.09
C GLN A 7 -0.87 -12.95 12.59
N GLN A 8 -0.05 -12.76 13.63
CA GLN A 8 0.28 -11.41 14.12
C GLN A 8 1.00 -10.54 13.08
N GLU A 9 1.87 -11.14 12.27
CA GLU A 9 2.55 -10.41 11.19
C GLU A 9 1.57 -10.01 10.08
N ILE A 10 0.59 -10.86 9.77
CA ILE A 10 -0.50 -10.57 8.83
C ILE A 10 -1.34 -9.40 9.36
N ASP A 11 -1.80 -9.45 10.60
CA ASP A 11 -2.61 -8.38 11.22
C ASP A 11 -1.86 -7.03 11.23
N LYS A 12 -0.56 -7.04 11.55
CA LYS A 12 0.28 -5.84 11.46
C LYS A 12 0.40 -5.33 10.03
N CYS A 13 0.53 -6.22 9.06
CA CYS A 13 0.60 -5.84 7.65
C CYS A 13 -0.70 -5.15 7.21
N PHE A 14 -1.85 -5.72 7.57
CA PHE A 14 -3.16 -5.15 7.24
C PHE A 14 -3.34 -3.75 7.83
N LYS A 15 -2.91 -3.52 9.08
CA LYS A 15 -2.90 -2.18 9.67
C LYS A 15 -2.03 -1.21 8.87
N LYS A 16 -0.82 -1.62 8.50
CA LYS A 16 0.09 -0.77 7.71
C LYS A 16 -0.44 -0.47 6.30
N VAL A 17 -1.20 -1.39 5.70
CA VAL A 17 -1.87 -1.16 4.40
C VAL A 17 -2.94 -0.09 4.55
N ALA A 18 -3.78 -0.20 5.58
CA ALA A 18 -4.84 0.78 5.85
C ALA A 18 -4.24 2.18 6.14
N GLU A 19 -3.23 2.24 7.01
CA GLU A 19 -2.50 3.48 7.33
C GLU A 19 -1.84 4.07 6.07
N GLY A 20 -1.18 3.23 5.27
CA GLY A 20 -0.53 3.66 4.03
C GLY A 20 -1.51 4.19 2.99
N SER A 21 -2.70 3.59 2.87
CA SER A 21 -3.77 4.07 1.98
C SER A 21 -4.30 5.43 2.42
N GLN A 22 -4.58 5.61 3.71
CA GLN A 22 -5.03 6.91 4.22
C GLN A 22 -3.94 7.99 4.10
N ALA A 23 -2.68 7.63 4.38
CA ALA A 23 -1.55 8.53 4.22
C ALA A 23 -1.37 8.93 2.75
N PHE A 24 -1.53 7.99 1.83
CA PHE A 24 -1.47 8.24 0.39
C PHE A 24 -2.52 9.28 -0.04
N ASP A 25 -3.79 9.05 0.28
CA ASP A 25 -4.87 9.99 -0.08
C ASP A 25 -4.63 11.38 0.53
N GLY A 26 -4.22 11.43 1.80
CA GLY A 26 -3.91 12.69 2.48
C GLY A 26 -2.71 13.44 1.91
N ILE A 27 -1.66 12.73 1.47
CA ILE A 27 -0.50 13.35 0.81
C ILE A 27 -0.90 13.83 -0.58
N TYR A 28 -1.66 13.03 -1.33
CA TYR A 28 -2.12 13.38 -2.67
C TYR A 28 -3.01 14.64 -2.66
N GLU A 29 -3.97 14.71 -1.74
CA GLU A 29 -4.80 15.89 -1.55
C GLU A 29 -3.97 17.14 -1.21
N LYS A 30 -2.97 16.99 -0.33
CA LYS A 30 -2.04 18.08 0.01
C LYS A 30 -1.21 18.54 -1.19
N ILE A 31 -0.79 17.64 -2.07
CA ILE A 31 -0.07 17.99 -3.30
C ILE A 31 -0.95 18.85 -4.21
N GLN A 32 -2.24 18.53 -4.32
CA GLN A 32 -3.20 19.30 -5.13
C GLN A 32 -3.49 20.68 -4.52
N GLN A 33 -3.52 20.78 -3.20
CA GLN A 33 -3.78 22.05 -2.50
C GLN A 33 -2.54 22.94 -2.36
N THR A 34 -1.33 22.37 -2.35
CA THR A 34 -0.11 23.15 -2.14
C THR A 34 0.34 23.86 -3.41
N SER A 35 0.51 25.17 -3.32
CA SER A 35 1.08 26.00 -4.41
C SER A 35 2.60 26.16 -4.28
N ASN A 36 3.20 25.71 -3.17
CA ASN A 36 4.63 25.87 -2.88
C ASN A 36 5.45 24.75 -3.57
N PRO A 37 6.35 25.08 -4.53
CA PRO A 37 7.12 24.09 -5.27
C PRO A 37 7.99 23.19 -4.39
N SER A 38 8.67 23.76 -3.39
CA SER A 38 9.56 23.00 -2.50
C SER A 38 8.79 22.03 -1.59
N GLN A 39 7.58 22.39 -1.17
CA GLN A 39 6.71 21.49 -0.42
C GLN A 39 6.11 20.41 -1.32
N LYS A 40 5.72 20.78 -2.54
CA LYS A 40 5.17 19.85 -3.52
C LYS A 40 6.14 18.71 -3.82
N GLU A 41 7.40 19.03 -4.09
CA GLU A 41 8.45 18.05 -4.38
C GLU A 41 8.68 17.09 -3.19
N LYS A 42 8.71 17.62 -1.96
CA LYS A 42 8.80 16.80 -0.73
C LYS A 42 7.62 15.87 -0.54
N LEU A 43 6.40 16.35 -0.83
CA LEU A 43 5.18 15.56 -0.72
C LEU A 43 5.14 14.49 -1.82
N GLU A 44 5.56 14.80 -3.05
CA GLU A 44 5.69 13.83 -4.14
C GLU A 44 6.68 12.71 -3.80
N ASP A 45 7.82 13.06 -3.18
CA ASP A 45 8.78 12.07 -2.67
C ASP A 45 8.18 11.20 -1.55
N ALA A 46 7.41 11.80 -0.64
CA ALA A 46 6.71 11.06 0.41
C ALA A 46 5.68 10.11 -0.19
N LEU A 47 4.90 10.56 -1.18
CA LEU A 47 3.92 9.78 -1.90
C LEU A 47 4.57 8.59 -2.62
N LYS A 48 5.67 8.83 -3.35
CA LYS A 48 6.46 7.76 -4.02
C LYS A 48 6.97 6.71 -3.03
N ARG A 49 7.42 7.13 -1.85
CA ARG A 49 7.84 6.20 -0.78
C ARG A 49 6.67 5.37 -0.26
N GLU A 50 5.49 5.97 -0.10
CA GLU A 50 4.30 5.28 0.39
C GLU A 50 3.79 4.23 -0.62
N ILE A 51 3.78 4.57 -1.92
CA ILE A 51 3.45 3.63 -3.00
C ILE A 51 4.38 2.41 -2.94
N LYS A 52 5.70 2.62 -2.83
CA LYS A 52 6.67 1.51 -2.73
C LYS A 52 6.43 0.62 -1.50
N LYS A 53 5.96 1.18 -0.38
CA LYS A 53 5.60 0.39 0.81
C LYS A 53 4.35 -0.46 0.56
N LEU A 54 3.31 0.11 -0.03
CA LEU A 54 2.08 -0.60 -0.38
C LEU A 54 2.36 -1.76 -1.35
N GLN A 55 3.22 -1.53 -2.35
CA GLN A 55 3.68 -2.59 -3.27
C GLN A 55 4.38 -3.74 -2.54
N ARG A 56 5.31 -3.43 -1.62
CA ARG A 56 5.98 -4.47 -0.80
C ARG A 56 4.99 -5.26 0.06
N GLN A 57 3.99 -4.59 0.63
CA GLN A 57 2.94 -5.26 1.42
C GLN A 57 2.09 -6.18 0.54
N ARG A 58 1.75 -5.76 -0.69
CA ARG A 58 1.06 -6.60 -1.68
C ARG A 58 1.84 -7.87 -2.00
N ASP A 59 3.14 -7.75 -2.26
CA ASP A 59 3.99 -8.91 -2.55
C ASP A 59 4.13 -9.84 -1.34
N GLN A 60 4.23 -9.29 -0.13
CA GLN A 60 4.23 -10.06 1.11
C GLN A 60 2.91 -10.84 1.29
N ILE A 61 1.76 -10.19 1.05
CA ILE A 61 0.43 -10.81 1.12
C ILE A 61 0.28 -11.89 0.05
N LYS A 62 0.81 -11.67 -1.16
CA LYS A 62 0.86 -12.67 -2.23
C LYS A 62 1.69 -13.89 -1.83
N ALA A 63 2.85 -13.69 -1.20
CA ALA A 63 3.68 -14.77 -0.68
C ALA A 63 2.96 -15.56 0.43
N TRP A 64 2.26 -14.87 1.34
CA TRP A 64 1.43 -15.50 2.35
C TRP A 64 0.25 -16.28 1.75
N ALA A 65 -0.44 -15.73 0.76
CA ALA A 65 -1.51 -16.44 0.06
C ALA A 65 -1.01 -17.70 -0.68
N ALA A 66 0.25 -17.68 -1.15
CA ALA A 66 0.90 -18.84 -1.77
C ALA A 66 1.41 -19.87 -0.74
N SER A 67 1.62 -19.49 0.53
CA SER A 67 2.03 -20.41 1.59
C SER A 67 0.89 -21.38 1.98
N ASN A 68 1.27 -22.61 2.34
CA ASN A 68 0.33 -23.62 2.88
C ASN A 68 0.19 -23.55 4.40
N ASP A 69 0.97 -22.72 5.09
CA ASP A 69 0.88 -22.51 6.54
C ASP A 69 -0.40 -21.75 6.96
N ILE A 70 -1.09 -21.16 5.98
CA ILE A 70 -2.27 -20.32 6.19
C ILE A 70 -3.53 -21.09 5.79
N LYS A 71 -4.34 -21.39 6.81
CA LYS A 71 -5.61 -22.11 6.65
C LYS A 71 -6.70 -21.25 6.03
N ASP A 72 -6.80 -19.97 6.44
CA ASP A 72 -7.79 -19.04 5.90
C ASP A 72 -7.12 -17.97 5.04
N LYS A 73 -7.23 -18.14 3.72
CA LYS A 73 -6.65 -17.24 2.72
C LYS A 73 -7.61 -16.14 2.29
N LYS A 74 -8.89 -16.19 2.68
CA LYS A 74 -9.90 -15.19 2.29
C LYS A 74 -9.47 -13.75 2.63
N PRO A 75 -9.08 -13.42 3.88
CA PRO A 75 -8.70 -12.06 4.22
C PRO A 75 -7.44 -11.60 3.47
N LEU A 76 -6.49 -12.50 3.17
CA LEU A 76 -5.31 -12.16 2.37
C LEU A 76 -5.69 -11.82 0.93
N ILE A 77 -6.63 -12.55 0.34
CA ILE A 77 -7.12 -12.29 -1.01
C ILE A 77 -7.87 -10.96 -1.06
N GLU A 78 -8.71 -10.65 -0.06
CA GLU A 78 -9.41 -9.36 0.02
C GLU A 78 -8.44 -8.20 0.19
N GLN A 79 -7.45 -8.33 1.09
CA GLN A 79 -6.47 -7.27 1.28
C GLN A 79 -5.58 -7.10 0.05
N ARG A 80 -5.23 -8.19 -0.63
CA ARG A 80 -4.51 -8.15 -1.91
C ARG A 80 -5.33 -7.40 -2.95
N LYS A 81 -6.63 -7.69 -3.10
CA LYS A 81 -7.53 -6.99 -4.03
C LYS A 81 -7.67 -5.52 -3.69
N LEU A 82 -7.70 -5.17 -2.41
CA LEU A 82 -7.75 -3.78 -1.96
C LEU A 82 -6.48 -3.02 -2.36
N ILE A 83 -5.30 -3.62 -2.15
CA ILE A 83 -4.04 -3.02 -2.60
C ILE A 83 -3.94 -3.03 -4.12
N GLU A 84 -4.41 -4.06 -4.82
CA GLU A 84 -4.45 -4.10 -6.28
C GLU A 84 -5.39 -3.01 -6.83
N SER A 85 -6.55 -2.75 -6.23
CA SER A 85 -7.44 -1.66 -6.64
C SER A 85 -6.80 -0.28 -6.43
N VAL A 86 -6.14 -0.07 -5.29
CA VAL A 86 -5.37 1.15 -5.04
C VAL A 86 -4.19 1.24 -6.01
N CYS A 87 -3.46 0.16 -6.23
CA CYS A 87 -2.28 0.12 -7.10
C CYS A 87 -2.61 0.16 -8.59
N GLU A 88 -3.79 -0.31 -9.03
CA GLU A 88 -4.29 -0.22 -10.42
C GLU A 88 -4.84 1.18 -10.69
N SER A 89 -5.42 1.82 -9.67
CA SER A 89 -5.67 3.27 -9.69
C SER A 89 -4.37 4.09 -9.81
N LEU A 90 -3.22 3.49 -9.47
CA LEU A 90 -1.87 4.06 -9.56
C LEU A 90 -1.08 3.62 -10.82
N ASP A 91 -1.30 2.40 -11.31
CA ASP A 91 -0.69 1.79 -12.51
C ASP A 91 -1.32 2.32 -13.80
N ASN A 92 -2.04 3.44 -13.72
CA ASN A 92 -2.13 4.35 -14.85
C ASN A 92 -0.93 5.32 -14.77
N PRO A 93 0.26 4.94 -15.28
CA PRO A 93 1.43 5.81 -15.31
C PRO A 93 1.18 7.11 -16.08
N SER A 94 0.11 7.18 -16.87
CA SER A 94 -0.35 8.42 -17.52
C SER A 94 -0.93 9.44 -16.54
N ARG A 95 -1.28 9.06 -15.30
CA ARG A 95 -1.81 9.97 -14.27
C ARG A 95 -0.72 10.57 -13.37
N PHE A 96 0.48 9.98 -13.37
CA PHE A 96 1.66 10.45 -12.62
C PHE A 96 2.80 10.95 -13.50
N HIS A 97 2.61 11.07 -14.82
CA HIS A 97 3.44 11.93 -15.67
C HIS A 97 3.13 13.39 -15.37
N ILE A 98 3.60 13.85 -14.21
CA ILE A 98 4.03 15.24 -14.04
C ILE A 98 5.50 15.25 -14.42
N SER A 99 5.75 15.23 -15.73
CA SER A 99 6.92 15.67 -16.51
C SER A 99 6.96 14.89 -17.82
#